data_AF-A0A923NKB1-F1
#
_entry.id   AF-A0A923NKB1-F1
#
_cell.length_a   1.000
_cell.length_b   1.000
_cell.length_c   1.000
_cell.angle_alpha   90.00
_cell.angle_beta   90.00
_cell.angle_gamma   90.00
#
_symmetry.space_group_name_H-M   'P 1'
#
loop_
_entity.id
_entity.type
_entity.pdbx_description
1 polymer ?
#
loop_
_entity_poly.entity_id
_entity_poly.type
_entity_poly.pdbx_seq_one_letter_code
_entity_poly.pdbx_strand_id
1 'polypeptide(L)'
;MNDNLDKLVKQKNELEKKIQKNELLIKQSKYYESNKERKIRTRKLIQKGALLDKYFDIENLSVDETESLLKIFADYVKNNKPEKYQNKKDSSS
;
A
#
# COMPACT_ATOMS: atom_id res chain seq x y z
N MET A 1 50.66 11.47 25.70
CA MET A 1 49.19 11.48 25.87
C MET A 1 48.55 11.98 24.58
N ASN A 2 48.40 11.12 23.58
CA ASN A 2 47.68 11.43 22.31
C ASN A 2 47.11 10.15 21.66
N ASP A 3 47.71 8.98 21.90
CA ASP A 3 47.27 7.71 21.31
C ASP A 3 45.84 7.30 21.68
N ASN A 4 45.39 7.64 22.89
CA ASN A 4 44.03 7.33 23.32
C ASN A 4 43.00 8.23 22.61
N LEU A 5 43.35 9.50 22.37
CA LEU A 5 42.50 10.44 21.63
C LEU A 5 42.36 10.00 20.17
N ASP A 6 43.47 9.62 19.52
CA ASP A 6 43.46 9.10 18.15
C ASP A 6 42.64 7.81 18.02
N LYS A 7 42.71 6.93 19.03
CA LYS A 7 41.88 5.72 19.07
C LYS A 7 40.39 6.04 19.17
N LEU A 8 40.01 7.00 20.02
CA LEU A 8 38.63 7.47 20.14
C LEU A 8 38.13 8.11 18.83
N VAL A 9 38.95 8.92 18.17
CA VAL A 9 38.60 9.55 16.88
C VAL A 9 38.39 8.49 15.79
N LYS A 10 39.26 7.47 15.72
CA LYS A 10 39.08 6.34 14.79
C LYS A 10 37.78 5.59 15.04
N GLN A 11 37.47 5.28 16.30
CA GLN A 11 36.22 4.63 16.68
C GLN A 11 34.98 5.46 16.31
N LYS A 12 35.03 6.77 16.56
CA LYS A 12 33.95 7.70 16.16
C LYS A 12 33.73 7.66 14.65
N ASN A 13 34.79 7.76 13.85
CA ASN A 13 34.70 7.74 12.39
C ASN A 13 34.15 6.41 11.85
N GLU A 14 34.51 5.28 12.47
CA GLU A 14 33.94 3.97 12.12
C GLU A 14 32.45 3.87 12.46
N LEU A 15 32.04 4.41 13.60
CA LEU A 15 30.64 4.46 14.00
C LEU A 15 29.82 5.35 13.05
N GLU A 16 30.32 6.52 12.68
CA GLU A 16 29.67 7.41 11.71
C GLU A 16 29.49 6.73 10.35
N LYS A 17 30.51 6.02 9.84
CA LYS A 17 30.40 5.23 8.61
C LYS A 17 29.34 4.13 8.71
N LYS A 18 29.24 3.45 9.86
CA LYS A 18 28.21 2.43 10.10
C LYS A 18 26.81 3.04 10.13
N ILE A 19 26.65 4.20 10.77
CA ILE A 19 25.38 4.94 10.81
C ILE A 19 24.93 5.31 9.39
N GLN A 20 25.81 5.94 8.61
CA GLN A 20 25.50 6.32 7.22
C GLN A 20 25.10 5.11 6.36
N LYS A 21 25.80 3.97 6.51
CA LYS A 21 25.45 2.73 5.81
C LYS A 21 24.05 2.23 6.22
N ASN A 22 23.74 2.23 7.52
CA ASN A 22 22.44 1.81 8.03
C ASN A 22 21.31 2.73 7.55
N GLU A 23 21.52 4.05 7.51
CA GLU A 23 20.55 5.02 6.99
C GLU A 23 20.23 4.76 5.51
N LEU A 24 21.25 4.48 4.70
CA LEU A 24 21.05 4.12 3.29
C LEU A 24 20.24 2.84 3.14
N LEU A 25 20.54 1.81 3.94
CA LEU A 25 19.78 0.55 3.94
C LEU A 25 18.33 0.75 4.35
N ILE A 26 18.07 1.56 5.38
CA ILE A 26 16.71 1.89 5.82
C ILE A 26 15.94 2.62 4.71
N LYS A 27 16.57 3.61 4.06
CA LYS A 27 15.95 4.35 2.96
C LYS A 27 15.61 3.43 1.79
N GLN A 28 16.52 2.53 1.45
CA GLN A 28 16.32 1.55 0.39
C GLN A 28 15.20 0.55 0.75
N SER A 29 15.15 0.07 1.99
CA SER A 29 14.09 -0.81 2.49
C SER A 29 12.72 -0.17 2.35
N LYS A 30 12.56 1.07 2.84
CA LYS A 30 11.30 1.83 2.73
C LYS A 30 10.86 2.02 1.27
N TYR A 31 11.81 2.27 0.37
CA TYR A 31 11.52 2.37 -1.05
C TYR A 31 11.00 1.05 -1.64
N TYR A 32 11.63 -0.08 -1.29
CA TYR A 32 11.17 -1.39 -1.76
C TYR A 32 9.80 -1.77 -1.19
N GLU A 33 9.54 -1.50 0.08
CA GLU A 33 8.25 -1.75 0.73
C GLU A 33 7.13 -0.94 0.07
N SER A 34 7.31 0.38 -0.06
CA SER A 34 6.32 1.24 -0.72
C SER A 34 6.07 0.83 -2.18
N ASN A 35 7.12 0.43 -2.91
CA ASN A 35 6.97 -0.07 -4.27
C ASN A 35 6.19 -1.40 -4.32
N LYS A 36 6.43 -2.29 -3.35
CA LYS A 36 5.70 -3.56 -3.21
C LYS A 36 4.22 -3.32 -2.92
N GLU A 37 3.91 -2.44 -1.98
CA GLU A 37 2.54 -2.06 -1.63
C GLU A 37 1.79 -1.47 -2.84
N ARG A 38 2.44 -0.57 -3.58
CA ARG A 38 1.90 -0.01 -4.81
C ARG A 38 1.59 -1.09 -5.84
N LYS A 39 2.53 -2.02 -6.09
CA LYS A 39 2.32 -3.14 -7.02
C LYS A 39 1.14 -4.03 -6.60
N ILE A 40 1.01 -4.32 -5.31
CA ILE A 40 -0.11 -5.10 -4.77
C ILE A 40 -1.43 -4.36 -4.98
N ARG A 41 -1.47 -3.06 -4.68
CA ARG A 41 -2.67 -2.22 -4.89
C ARG A 41 -3.07 -2.17 -6.36
N THR A 42 -2.11 -1.91 -7.27
CA THR A 42 -2.37 -1.89 -8.71
C THR A 42 -2.89 -3.23 -9.21
N ARG A 43 -2.24 -4.35 -8.83
CA ARG A 43 -2.72 -5.69 -9.20
C ARG A 43 -4.15 -5.94 -8.72
N LYS A 44 -4.47 -5.56 -7.48
CA LYS A 44 -5.82 -5.69 -6.92
C LYS A 44 -6.85 -4.86 -7.69
N LEU A 45 -6.49 -3.63 -8.09
CA LEU A 45 -7.37 -2.77 -8.89
C LEU A 45 -7.62 -3.37 -10.27
N ILE A 46 -6.59 -3.85 -10.96
CA ILE A 46 -6.73 -4.52 -12.27
C ILE A 46 -7.64 -5.75 -12.15
N GLN A 47 -7.41 -6.61 -11.16
CA GLN A 47 -8.25 -7.80 -10.95
C GLN A 47 -9.70 -7.43 -10.66
N LYS A 48 -9.94 -6.39 -9.86
CA LYS A 48 -11.30 -5.92 -9.57
C LYS A 48 -11.97 -5.28 -10.78
N GLY A 49 -11.22 -4.51 -11.58
CA GLY A 49 -11.69 -3.94 -12.85
C GLY A 49 -12.12 -5.02 -13.83
N ALA A 50 -11.26 -6.00 -14.09
CA ALA A 50 -11.58 -7.11 -15.00
C ALA A 50 -12.81 -7.93 -14.57
N LEU A 51 -13.05 -8.08 -13.26
CA LEU A 51 -14.27 -8.71 -12.76
C LEU A 51 -15.49 -7.82 -12.99
N LEU A 52 -15.37 -6.51 -12.79
CA LEU A 52 -16.45 -5.56 -13.04
C LEU A 52 -16.83 -5.59 -14.52
N ASP A 53 -15.85 -5.45 -15.41
CA ASP A 53 -16.03 -5.51 -16.87
C ASP A 53 -16.75 -6.79 -17.29
N LYS A 54 -16.28 -7.95 -16.81
CA LYS A 54 -16.87 -9.25 -17.12
C LYS A 54 -18.31 -9.43 -16.63
N TYR A 55 -18.62 -8.99 -15.41
CA TYR A 55 -19.93 -9.27 -14.81
C TYR A 55 -20.99 -8.23 -15.14
N PHE A 56 -20.59 -7.01 -15.48
CA PHE A 56 -21.50 -5.93 -15.84
C PHE A 56 -21.54 -5.67 -17.36
N ASP A 57 -20.64 -6.28 -18.13
CA ASP A 57 -20.52 -6.11 -19.59
C ASP A 57 -20.35 -4.63 -19.98
N ILE A 58 -19.36 -3.98 -19.35
CA ILE A 58 -19.15 -2.52 -19.42
C ILE A 58 -17.80 -2.12 -20.03
N GLU A 59 -17.14 -3.01 -20.76
CA GLU A 59 -15.82 -2.72 -21.36
C GLU A 59 -15.83 -1.49 -22.29
N ASN A 60 -16.99 -1.17 -22.86
CA ASN A 60 -17.22 -0.02 -23.72
C ASN A 60 -17.57 1.27 -22.97
N LEU A 61 -17.88 1.20 -21.67
CA LEU A 61 -18.22 2.38 -20.88
C LEU A 61 -16.97 3.17 -20.51
N SER A 62 -17.09 4.50 -20.57
CA SER A 62 -16.11 5.40 -19.97
C SER A 62 -16.12 5.28 -18.44
N VAL A 63 -15.10 5.87 -17.81
CA VAL A 63 -14.99 5.92 -16.34
C VAL A 63 -16.19 6.63 -15.72
N ASP A 64 -16.66 7.73 -16.32
CA ASP A 64 -17.78 8.53 -15.81
C ASP A 64 -19.12 7.79 -15.95
N GLU A 65 -19.32 7.07 -17.05
CA GLU A 65 -20.49 6.21 -17.27
C GLU A 65 -20.50 5.03 -16.30
N THR A 66 -19.33 4.40 -16.09
CA THR A 66 -19.15 3.35 -15.10
C THR A 66 -19.47 3.85 -13.69
N GLU A 67 -19.02 5.05 -13.31
CA GLU A 67 -19.35 5.65 -12.02
C GLU A 67 -20.86 5.89 -11.88
N SER A 68 -21.49 6.42 -12.92
CA SER A 68 -22.93 6.67 -12.96
C SER A 68 -23.73 5.36 -12.80
N LEU A 69 -23.32 4.30 -13.51
CA LEU A 69 -23.89 2.96 -13.38
C LEU A 69 -23.73 2.42 -11.95
N LEU A 70 -22.52 2.50 -11.40
CA LEU A 70 -22.23 2.03 -10.04
C LEU A 70 -23.03 2.78 -8.98
N LYS A 71 -23.30 4.09 -9.17
CA LYS A 71 -24.16 4.88 -8.27
C LYS A 71 -25.60 4.36 -8.25
N ILE A 72 -26.15 3.99 -9.41
CA ILE A 72 -27.51 3.44 -9.51
C ILE A 72 -27.62 2.15 -8.68
N PHE A 73 -26.63 1.26 -8.76
CA PHE A 73 -26.65 -0.01 -8.05
C PHE A 73 -26.07 0.05 -6.62
N ALA A 74 -25.45 1.15 -6.22
CA ALA A 74 -24.76 1.26 -4.94
C ALA A 74 -25.68 0.94 -3.77
N ASP A 75 -26.88 1.51 -3.76
CA ASP A 75 -27.82 1.33 -2.65
C ASP A 75 -28.45 -0.06 -2.67
N TYR A 76 -28.76 -0.60 -3.85
CA TYR A 76 -29.19 -1.99 -3.99
C TYR A 76 -28.14 -2.96 -3.44
N VAL A 77 -26.88 -2.82 -3.83
CA VAL A 77 -25.79 -3.69 -3.37
C VAL A 77 -25.54 -3.56 -1.88
N LYS A 78 -25.63 -2.36 -1.30
CA LYS A 78 -25.49 -2.15 0.15
C LYS A 78 -26.60 -2.87 0.92
N ASN A 79 -27.86 -2.71 0.48
CA ASN A 79 -29.03 -3.24 1.18
C ASN A 79 -29.19 -4.76 1.01
N ASN A 80 -28.75 -5.31 -0.13
CA ASN A 80 -28.86 -6.74 -0.43
C ASN A 80 -27.54 -7.51 -0.20
N LYS A 81 -26.56 -6.88 0.46
CA LYS A 81 -25.27 -7.53 0.75
C LYS A 81 -25.47 -8.69 1.71
N PRO A 82 -25.15 -9.95 1.32
CA PRO A 82 -25.24 -11.09 2.20
C PRO A 82 -24.39 -10.90 3.46
N GLU A 83 -24.87 -11.39 4.60
CA GLU A 83 -24.24 -11.23 5.92
C GLU A 83 -22.75 -11.64 5.91
N LYS A 84 -22.41 -12.73 5.22
CA LYS A 84 -21.02 -13.20 5.04
C LYS A 84 -20.06 -12.18 4.41
N TYR A 85 -20.57 -11.16 3.73
CA TYR A 85 -19.79 -10.11 3.07
C TYR A 85 -20.01 -8.72 3.69
N GLN A 86 -20.85 -8.61 4.72
CA GLN A 86 -21.00 -7.38 5.49
C GLN A 86 -19.70 -7.11 6.26
N ASN A 87 -19.33 -5.83 6.37
CA ASN A 87 -18.17 -5.46 7.17
C ASN A 87 -18.50 -5.78 8.63
N LYS A 88 -17.70 -6.63 9.29
CA LYS A 88 -17.77 -6.80 10.75
C LYS A 88 -17.29 -5.52 11.44
N LYS A 89 -18.18 -4.55 11.58
CA LYS A 89 -18.08 -3.31 12.37
C LYS A 89 -19.53 -2.96 12.73
N ASP A 90 -20.04 -3.02 13.96
CA ASP A 90 -19.43 -2.94 15.28
C ASP A 90 -20.26 -3.80 16.28
N SER A 91 -19.63 -4.78 16.92
CA SER A 91 -20.12 -5.37 18.17
C SER A 91 -19.00 -5.23 19.21
N SER A 92 -18.80 -3.99 19.62
CA SER A 92 -18.03 -3.60 20.79
C SER A 92 -18.80 -2.45 21.42
N SER A 93 -19.81 -2.82 22.22
CA SER A 93 -20.42 -1.95 23.22
C SER A 93 -19.46 -1.74 24.39
#